data_AF-A0A067PDQ5-F1
#
_entry.id   AF-A0A067PDQ5-F1
#
_cell.length_a   1.000
_cell.length_b   1.000
_cell.length_c   1.000
_cell.angle_alpha   90.00
_cell.angle_beta   90.00
_cell.angle_gamma   90.00
#
_symmetry.space_group_name_H-M   'P 1'
#
loop_
_entity.id
_entity.type
_entity.pdbx_description
1 polymer ?
#
loop_
_entity_poly.entity_id
_entity_poly.type
_entity_poly.pdbx_seq_one_letter_code
_entity_poly.pdbx_strand_id
1 'polypeptide(L)'
;MDSDEDSVANGEMEGDAFMPFASELDWRIAQWAIQESPGKGSVDRLLAIPGVKEKLGLSYKNVLGIHRLVNSIPKQAPWLQRSIILQDNPEEQHLIQYRDILKLIQSLFANPAHAKDMRYAPIRVYSDAENTQRIYHEMWTGRWWNIIQMHFLEEQL
;
A
#
# COMPACT_ATOMS: atom_id res chain seq x y z
N MET A 1 35.56 22.68 3.99
CA MET A 1 35.31 22.96 5.42
C MET A 1 34.10 23.88 5.42
N ASP A 2 32.88 23.37 5.47
CA ASP A 2 32.45 22.05 5.95
C ASP A 2 31.44 21.39 5.02
N SER A 3 31.59 20.08 4.92
CA SER A 3 30.80 19.15 4.14
C SER A 3 29.71 18.60 5.06
N ASP A 4 28.48 19.09 4.93
CA ASP A 4 27.31 18.41 5.50
C ASP A 4 26.70 17.56 4.39
N GLU A 5 27.31 16.39 4.24
CA GLU A 5 26.81 15.27 3.45
C GLU A 5 25.68 14.65 4.27
N ASP A 6 24.43 15.07 4.01
CA ASP A 6 23.23 14.41 4.53
C ASP A 6 23.17 12.98 3.97
N SER A 7 23.87 12.07 4.65
CA SER A 7 23.80 10.64 4.40
C SER A 7 22.47 10.12 4.97
N VAL A 8 21.39 10.40 4.25
CA VAL A 8 20.14 9.62 4.38
C VAL A 8 20.47 8.23 3.87
N ALA A 9 20.72 7.30 4.80
CA ALA A 9 20.85 5.89 4.50
C ALA A 9 19.52 5.40 3.90
N ASN A 10 19.38 5.52 2.58
CA ASN A 10 18.42 4.78 1.78
C ASN A 10 18.87 3.31 1.79
N GLY A 11 18.57 2.62 2.89
CA GLY A 11 18.36 1.19 2.85
C GLY A 11 17.12 0.94 2.00
N GLU A 12 17.30 0.80 0.68
CA GLU A 12 16.27 0.37 -0.25
C GLU A 12 15.66 -0.93 0.26
N MET A 13 14.51 -0.84 0.93
CA MET A 13 13.69 -2.01 1.23
C MET A 13 12.92 -2.36 -0.03
N GLU A 14 13.61 -2.99 -0.99
CA GLU A 14 13.02 -3.64 -2.18
C GLU A 14 11.88 -4.60 -1.83
N GLY A 15 11.84 -5.08 -0.57
CA GLY A 15 10.85 -6.05 -0.08
C GLY A 15 9.40 -5.58 -0.06
N ASP A 16 9.12 -4.27 0.05
CA ASP A 16 7.71 -3.81 0.15
C ASP A 16 7.05 -3.61 -1.22
N ALA A 17 7.82 -3.26 -2.25
CA ALA A 17 7.28 -2.91 -3.56
C ALA A 17 6.64 -4.11 -4.28
N PHE A 18 7.14 -5.31 -4.00
CA PHE A 18 6.69 -6.55 -4.64
C PHE A 18 5.80 -7.41 -3.74
N MET A 19 5.41 -6.93 -2.54
CA MET A 19 4.44 -7.63 -1.71
C MET A 19 3.16 -7.93 -2.49
N PRO A 20 2.61 -9.17 -2.42
CA PRO A 20 2.90 -10.23 -1.45
C PRO A 20 3.98 -11.24 -1.91
N PHE A 21 4.69 -10.96 -3.00
CA PHE A 21 5.74 -11.82 -3.54
C PHE A 21 7.03 -11.66 -2.73
N ALA A 22 7.84 -12.72 -2.71
CA ALA A 22 9.07 -12.76 -1.91
C ALA A 22 10.21 -11.90 -2.50
N SER A 23 10.14 -11.59 -3.79
CA SER A 23 11.12 -10.78 -4.51
C SER A 23 10.55 -10.26 -5.84
N GLU A 24 11.27 -9.34 -6.49
CA GLU A 24 10.94 -8.92 -7.85
C GLU A 24 10.92 -10.10 -8.83
N LEU A 25 11.88 -11.03 -8.73
CA LEU A 25 11.96 -12.20 -9.60
C LEU A 25 10.71 -13.09 -9.43
N ASP A 26 10.28 -13.30 -8.18
CA ASP A 26 9.07 -14.03 -7.84
C ASP A 26 7.82 -13.38 -8.46
N TRP A 27 7.71 -12.04 -8.39
CA TRP A 27 6.63 -11.29 -9.02
C TRP A 27 6.67 -11.36 -10.56
N ARG A 28 7.84 -11.18 -11.19
CA ARG A 28 7.99 -11.17 -12.66
C ARG A 28 7.60 -12.51 -13.28
N ILE A 29 7.99 -13.62 -12.65
CA ILE A 29 7.61 -14.96 -13.15
C ILE A 29 6.09 -15.17 -13.00
N ALA A 30 5.49 -14.70 -11.90
CA ALA A 30 4.04 -14.76 -11.72
C ALA A 30 3.28 -13.90 -12.74
N GLN A 31 3.77 -12.68 -12.99
CA GLN A 31 3.22 -11.76 -13.97
C GLN A 31 3.25 -12.37 -15.38
N TRP A 32 4.41 -12.90 -15.79
CA TRP A 32 4.57 -13.59 -17.07
C TRP A 32 3.58 -14.75 -17.22
N ALA A 33 3.46 -15.60 -16.18
CA ALA A 33 2.56 -16.74 -16.21
C ALA A 33 1.08 -16.35 -16.34
N ILE A 34 0.68 -15.19 -15.79
CA ILE A 34 -0.69 -14.67 -15.91
C ILE A 34 -0.92 -14.03 -17.28
N GLN A 35 0.02 -13.20 -17.75
CA GLN A 35 -0.13 -12.43 -19.00
C GLN A 35 -0.13 -13.33 -20.24
N GLU A 36 0.83 -14.25 -20.33
CA GLU A 36 0.93 -15.18 -21.46
C GLU A 36 -0.13 -16.28 -21.40
N SER A 37 -0.79 -16.44 -20.24
CA SER A 37 -1.78 -17.49 -19.97
C SER A 37 -1.39 -18.86 -20.56
N PRO A 38 -0.16 -19.38 -20.31
CA PRO A 38 0.17 -20.73 -20.73
C PRO A 38 -0.82 -21.68 -20.06
N GLY A 39 -1.20 -22.78 -20.74
CA GLY A 39 -2.11 -23.76 -20.15
C GLY A 39 -1.67 -24.12 -18.72
N LYS A 40 -2.58 -24.09 -17.74
CA LYS A 40 -2.24 -24.22 -16.31
C LYS A 40 -1.31 -25.40 -16.01
N GLY A 41 -1.54 -26.53 -16.68
CA GLY A 41 -0.70 -27.72 -16.57
C GLY A 41 0.74 -27.54 -17.07
N SER A 42 1.01 -26.65 -18.01
CA SER A 42 2.36 -26.33 -18.48
C SER A 42 3.16 -25.55 -17.46
N VAL A 43 2.55 -24.54 -16.82
CA VAL A 43 3.20 -23.79 -15.73
C VAL A 43 3.42 -24.70 -14.52
N ASP A 44 2.43 -25.51 -14.17
CA ASP A 44 2.55 -26.46 -13.06
C ASP A 44 3.66 -27.51 -13.33
N ARG A 45 3.81 -27.97 -14.58
CA ARG A 45 4.92 -28.85 -14.97
C ARG A 45 6.28 -28.16 -14.88
N LEU A 46 6.39 -26.89 -15.29
CA LEU A 46 7.62 -26.11 -15.17
C LEU A 46 8.02 -25.96 -13.70
N LEU A 47 7.06 -25.62 -12.82
CA LEU A 47 7.29 -25.46 -11.39
C LEU A 47 7.54 -26.79 -10.66
N ALA A 48 7.11 -27.92 -11.23
CA ALA A 48 7.39 -29.25 -10.70
C ALA A 48 8.81 -29.76 -11.01
N ILE A 49 9.57 -29.09 -11.88
CA ILE A 49 10.96 -29.47 -12.16
C ILE A 49 11.80 -29.25 -10.88
N PRO A 50 12.47 -30.29 -10.35
CA PRO A 50 13.29 -30.17 -9.15
C PRO A 50 14.33 -29.05 -9.26
N GLY A 51 14.37 -28.15 -8.28
CA GLY A 51 15.33 -27.05 -8.22
C GLY A 51 14.89 -25.76 -8.91
N VAL A 52 13.82 -25.76 -9.73
CA VAL A 52 13.35 -24.52 -10.38
C VAL A 52 12.81 -23.53 -9.35
N LYS A 53 11.97 -24.01 -8.43
CA LYS A 53 11.41 -23.17 -7.38
C LYS A 53 12.50 -22.63 -6.46
N GLU A 54 13.44 -23.47 -6.05
CA GLU A 54 14.51 -23.13 -5.12
C GLU A 54 15.51 -22.15 -5.75
N LYS A 55 15.92 -22.38 -7.01
CA LYS A 55 16.87 -21.51 -7.72
C LYS A 55 16.30 -20.14 -8.06
N LEU A 56 14.98 -20.07 -8.32
CA LEU A 56 14.29 -18.82 -8.63
C LEU A 56 13.70 -18.14 -7.38
N GLY A 57 13.78 -18.76 -6.20
CA GLY A 57 13.25 -18.21 -4.97
C GLY A 57 11.73 -17.99 -4.98
N LEU A 58 10.97 -18.84 -5.67
CA LEU A 58 9.54 -18.62 -5.88
C LEU A 58 8.72 -18.92 -4.62
N SER A 59 7.76 -18.04 -4.30
CA SER A 59 6.86 -18.19 -3.15
C SER A 59 5.72 -19.19 -3.38
N TYR A 60 5.46 -19.53 -4.65
CA TYR A 60 4.41 -20.46 -5.07
C TYR A 60 4.97 -21.74 -5.72
N LYS A 61 4.13 -22.77 -5.79
CA LYS A 61 4.48 -24.09 -6.36
C LYS A 61 3.66 -24.51 -7.57
N ASN A 62 2.61 -23.74 -7.87
CA ASN A 62 1.67 -23.98 -8.96
C ASN A 62 0.90 -22.68 -9.25
N VAL A 63 0.15 -22.65 -10.36
CA VAL A 63 -0.69 -21.51 -10.76
C VAL A 63 -1.73 -21.18 -9.69
N LEU A 64 -2.24 -22.19 -8.98
CA LEU A 64 -3.17 -21.96 -7.87
C LEU A 64 -2.52 -21.15 -6.73
N GLY A 65 -1.24 -21.39 -6.45
CA GLY A 65 -0.46 -20.63 -5.48
C GLY A 65 -0.30 -19.17 -5.90
N ILE A 66 -0.04 -18.91 -7.19
CA ILE A 66 -0.02 -17.56 -7.74
C ILE A 66 -1.35 -16.86 -7.51
N HIS A 67 -2.47 -17.50 -7.87
CA HIS A 67 -3.80 -16.91 -7.66
C HIS A 67 -4.11 -16.66 -6.18
N ARG A 68 -3.65 -17.52 -5.26
CA ARG A 68 -3.82 -17.30 -3.82
C ARG A 68 -3.06 -16.06 -3.33
N LEU A 69 -1.81 -15.88 -3.79
CA LEU A 69 -1.01 -14.68 -3.49
C LEU A 69 -1.66 -13.43 -4.06
N VAL A 70 -2.11 -13.45 -5.31
CA VAL A 70 -2.81 -12.30 -5.90
C VAL A 70 -4.10 -11.99 -5.12
N ASN A 71 -4.84 -13.01 -4.69
CA ASN A 71 -6.07 -12.82 -3.90
C ASN A 71 -5.82 -12.38 -2.45
N SER A 72 -4.61 -12.52 -1.90
CA SER A 72 -4.27 -11.98 -0.58
C SER A 72 -4.03 -10.48 -0.60
N ILE A 73 -3.86 -9.87 -1.78
CA ILE A 73 -3.76 -8.42 -1.90
C ILE A 73 -5.08 -7.79 -1.43
N PRO A 74 -5.04 -6.81 -0.51
CA PRO A 74 -6.23 -6.11 -0.07
C PRO A 74 -7.03 -5.60 -1.26
N LYS A 75 -8.30 -5.99 -1.33
CA LYS A 75 -9.18 -5.55 -2.41
C LYS A 75 -9.33 -4.04 -2.36
N GLN A 76 -9.12 -3.40 -3.51
CA GLN A 76 -9.42 -1.99 -3.63
C GLN A 76 -10.91 -1.72 -3.56
N ALA A 77 -11.28 -0.51 -3.13
CA ALA A 77 -12.66 -0.06 -3.14
C ALA A 77 -13.23 -0.16 -4.59
N PRO A 78 -14.36 -0.87 -4.78
CA PRO A 78 -14.92 -1.06 -6.10
C PRO A 78 -15.41 0.26 -6.67
N TRP A 79 -15.30 0.40 -7.99
CA TRP A 79 -15.97 1.48 -8.72
C TRP A 79 -17.48 1.23 -8.73
N LEU A 80 -18.22 2.26 -8.37
CA LEU A 80 -19.67 2.32 -8.47
C LEU A 80 -20.04 3.27 -9.61
N GLN A 81 -21.18 3.00 -10.23
CA GLN A 81 -21.70 3.82 -11.31
C GLN A 81 -23.12 4.28 -10.96
N ARG A 82 -23.43 5.54 -11.23
CA ARG A 82 -24.78 6.08 -11.13
C ARG A 82 -25.00 7.01 -12.30
N SER A 83 -26.16 6.86 -12.92
CA SER A 83 -26.62 7.83 -13.90
C SER A 83 -27.41 8.92 -13.20
N ILE A 84 -27.10 10.17 -13.51
CA ILE A 84 -27.84 11.34 -13.02
C ILE A 84 -28.35 12.16 -14.20
N ILE A 85 -29.43 12.91 -13.96
CA ILE A 85 -29.95 13.90 -14.88
C ILE A 85 -29.77 15.25 -14.19
N LEU A 86 -29.16 16.20 -14.90
CA LEU A 86 -28.98 17.56 -14.38
C LEU A 86 -30.27 18.35 -14.61
N GLN A 87 -30.66 19.19 -13.66
CA GLN A 87 -31.88 20.00 -13.78
C GLN A 87 -31.83 20.92 -15.01
N ASP A 88 -30.63 21.36 -15.35
CA ASP A 88 -30.34 22.30 -16.44
C ASP A 88 -30.40 21.63 -17.82
N ASN A 89 -30.32 20.29 -17.86
CA ASN A 89 -30.38 19.49 -19.08
C ASN A 89 -31.13 18.17 -18.83
N PRO A 90 -32.47 18.19 -18.73
CA PRO A 90 -33.26 17.04 -18.36
C PRO A 90 -33.31 15.93 -19.43
N GLU A 91 -32.86 16.21 -20.65
CA GLU A 91 -32.86 15.27 -21.77
C GLU A 91 -31.59 14.41 -21.84
N GLU A 92 -30.54 14.79 -21.09
CA GLU A 92 -29.26 14.09 -21.11
C GLU A 92 -28.98 13.37 -19.78
N GLN A 93 -28.61 12.09 -19.90
CA GLN A 93 -28.23 11.25 -18.77
C GLN A 93 -26.70 11.17 -18.69
N HIS A 94 -26.16 11.63 -17.56
CA HIS A 94 -24.71 11.61 -17.31
C HIS A 94 -24.33 10.43 -16.42
N LEU A 95 -23.39 9.62 -16.90
CA LEU A 95 -22.82 8.52 -16.12
C LEU A 95 -21.72 9.06 -15.18
N ILE A 96 -21.94 8.94 -13.88
CA ILE A 96 -20.93 9.24 -12.87
C ILE A 96 -20.35 7.94 -12.33
N GLN A 97 -19.03 7.88 -12.29
CA GLN A 97 -18.28 6.84 -11.60
C GLN A 97 -17.76 7.40 -10.27
N TYR A 98 -18.00 6.69 -9.18
CA TYR A 98 -17.58 7.11 -7.85
C TYR A 98 -17.17 5.89 -7.01
N ARG A 99 -16.56 6.15 -5.85
CA ARG A 99 -16.24 5.12 -4.86
C ARG A 99 -16.90 5.47 -3.54
N ASP A 100 -17.28 4.44 -2.79
CA ASP A 100 -17.64 4.61 -1.39
C ASP A 100 -16.41 5.10 -0.63
N ILE A 101 -16.53 6.28 -0.01
CA ILE A 101 -15.42 6.97 0.66
C ILE A 101 -14.88 6.13 1.82
N LEU A 102 -15.75 5.47 2.58
CA LEU A 102 -15.32 4.64 3.71
C LEU A 102 -14.56 3.41 3.21
N LYS A 103 -15.04 2.75 2.16
CA LYS A 103 -14.32 1.62 1.54
C LYS A 103 -13.00 2.05 0.93
N LEU A 104 -12.94 3.25 0.35
CA LEU A 104 -11.71 3.81 -0.21
C LEU A 104 -10.67 4.05 0.88
N ILE A 105 -11.06 4.68 2.00
CA ILE A 105 -10.19 4.89 3.15
C ILE A 105 -9.73 3.54 3.71
N GLN A 106 -10.63 2.59 3.94
CA GLN A 106 -10.26 1.24 4.39
C GLN A 106 -9.25 0.57 3.45
N SER A 107 -9.45 0.68 2.14
CA SER A 107 -8.54 0.15 1.13
C SER A 107 -7.17 0.83 1.15
N LEU A 108 -7.12 2.15 1.34
CA LEU A 108 -5.86 2.90 1.44
C LEU A 108 -5.09 2.47 2.68
N PHE A 109 -5.78 2.35 3.82
CA PHE A 109 -5.18 1.94 5.08
C PHE A 109 -4.74 0.47 5.09
N ALA A 110 -5.42 -0.39 4.34
CA ALA A 110 -5.03 -1.79 4.22
C ALA A 110 -3.82 -2.00 3.29
N ASN A 111 -3.44 -1.03 2.47
CA ASN A 111 -2.36 -1.17 1.49
C ASN A 111 -0.98 -1.06 2.19
N PRO A 112 -0.18 -2.14 2.21
CA PRO A 112 1.14 -2.12 2.86
C PRO A 112 2.10 -1.08 2.26
N ALA A 113 1.92 -0.72 0.99
CA ALA A 113 2.76 0.28 0.33
C ALA A 113 2.73 1.65 1.02
N HIS A 114 1.65 1.97 1.76
CA HIS A 114 1.51 3.24 2.48
C HIS A 114 1.93 3.13 3.95
N ALA A 115 2.25 1.94 4.46
CA ALA A 115 2.46 1.72 5.89
C ALA A 115 3.56 2.61 6.50
N LYS A 116 4.59 2.96 5.73
CA LYS A 116 5.70 3.84 6.17
C LYS A 116 5.29 5.30 6.34
N ASP A 117 4.32 5.75 5.56
CA ASP A 117 3.86 7.14 5.56
C ASP A 117 2.70 7.35 6.54
N MET A 118 2.05 6.27 6.97
CA MET A 118 0.96 6.33 7.92
C MET A 118 1.47 6.70 9.32
N ARG A 119 0.83 7.72 9.92
CA ARG A 119 1.12 8.22 11.27
C ARG A 119 -0.13 8.05 12.13
N TYR A 120 0.00 7.27 13.20
CA TYR A 120 -1.12 6.91 14.09
C TYR A 120 -1.08 7.63 15.45
N ALA A 121 -0.01 8.38 15.69
CA ALA A 121 0.20 9.11 16.93
C ALA A 121 0.80 10.50 16.60
N PRO A 122 0.50 11.51 17.42
CA PRO A 122 1.12 12.80 17.33
C PRO A 122 2.59 12.70 17.73
N ILE A 123 3.44 13.47 17.07
CA ILE A 123 4.87 13.56 17.33
C ILE A 123 5.20 15.02 17.58
N ARG A 124 6.19 15.28 18.43
CA ARG A 124 6.75 16.63 18.60
C ARG A 124 8.08 16.66 17.86
N VAL A 125 8.20 17.58 16.92
CA VAL A 125 9.41 17.77 16.12
C VAL A 125 9.97 19.14 16.47
N TYR A 126 11.28 19.22 16.67
CA TYR A 126 11.99 20.44 17.07
C TYR A 126 13.15 20.71 16.12
N SER A 127 13.48 21.99 15.89
CA SER A 127 14.60 22.41 15.04
C SER A 127 15.92 22.48 15.78
N ASP A 128 15.91 22.39 17.11
CA ASP A 128 17.09 22.46 17.97
C ASP A 128 17.17 21.27 18.93
N ALA A 129 18.39 20.98 19.41
CA ALA A 129 18.64 19.89 20.36
C ALA A 129 18.08 20.17 21.76
N GLU A 130 17.80 21.44 22.08
CA GLU A 130 17.26 21.87 23.37
C GLU A 130 15.72 21.75 23.43
N ASN A 131 15.08 21.33 22.35
CA ASN A 131 13.63 21.26 22.14
C ASN A 131 12.88 22.57 22.41
N THR A 132 13.49 23.72 22.10
CA THR A 132 12.87 25.04 22.37
C THR A 132 12.02 25.53 21.20
N GLN A 133 12.45 25.26 19.98
CA GLN A 133 11.77 25.68 18.76
C GLN A 133 11.03 24.52 18.12
N ARG A 134 9.70 24.60 18.13
CA ARG A 134 8.83 23.53 17.63
C ARG A 134 8.47 23.71 16.16
N ILE A 135 8.54 22.62 15.42
CA ILE A 135 8.19 22.53 14.01
C ILE A 135 6.76 22.00 13.85
N TYR A 136 5.97 22.66 13.00
CA TYR A 136 4.61 22.28 12.65
C TYR A 136 4.46 22.25 11.13
N HIS A 137 4.33 21.05 10.55
CA HIS A 137 4.16 20.87 9.10
C HIS A 137 2.92 20.04 8.76
N GLU A 138 2.60 19.06 9.60
CA GLU A 138 1.55 18.08 9.35
C GLU A 138 0.62 17.93 10.56
N MET A 139 -0.57 17.34 10.36
CA MET A 139 -1.55 17.21 11.44
C MET A 139 -0.98 16.53 12.69
N TRP A 140 -0.16 15.47 12.52
CA TRP A 140 0.45 14.73 13.62
C TRP A 140 1.55 15.51 14.35
N THR A 141 2.13 16.55 13.74
CA THR A 141 3.06 17.48 14.43
C THR A 141 2.33 18.57 15.22
N GLY A 142 1.05 18.77 14.89
CA GLY A 142 0.16 19.77 15.45
C GLY A 142 -0.04 19.65 16.96
N ARG A 143 -0.20 20.80 17.62
CA ARG A 143 -0.51 20.87 19.05
C ARG A 143 -1.91 20.29 19.35
N TRP A 144 -2.86 20.47 18.44
CA TRP A 144 -4.25 20.02 18.60
C TRP A 144 -4.37 18.50 18.77
N TRP A 145 -3.78 17.71 17.86
CA TRP A 145 -3.83 16.24 17.96
C TRP A 145 -3.11 15.74 19.22
N ASN A 146 -1.97 16.35 19.58
CA ASN A 146 -1.29 16.07 20.86
C ASN A 146 -2.25 16.22 22.05
N ILE A 147 -3.00 17.34 22.12
CA ILE A 147 -3.92 17.61 23.23
C ILE A 147 -5.05 16.59 23.26
N ILE A 148 -5.69 16.35 22.11
CA ILE A 148 -6.83 15.43 22.03
C ILE A 148 -6.42 14.01 22.43
N GLN A 149 -5.26 13.53 21.96
CA GLN A 149 -4.85 12.17 22.28
C GLN A 149 -4.50 11.99 23.77
N MET A 150 -3.92 12.99 24.43
CA MET A 150 -3.70 12.92 25.88
C MET A 150 -5.01 12.91 26.66
N HIS A 151 -6.00 13.71 26.23
CA HIS A 151 -7.30 13.75 26.90
C HIS A 151 -8.03 12.39 26.82
N PHE A 152 -7.99 11.72 25.66
CA PHE A 152 -8.54 10.37 25.52
C PHE A 152 -7.81 9.32 26.36
N LEU A 153 -6.53 9.50 26.69
CA LEU A 153 -5.79 8.57 27.55
C LEU A 153 -6.08 8.79 29.03
N GLU A 154 -6.41 10.01 29.45
CA GLU A 154 -6.80 10.34 30.82
C GLU A 154 -8.21 9.87 31.18
N GLU A 155 -9.14 9.79 30.22
CA GLU A 155 -10.52 9.31 30.44
C GLU A 155 -10.65 7.77 30.47
N GLN A 156 -9.60 7.02 30.12
CA GLN A 156 -9.59 5.55 30.08
C GLN A 156 -8.87 4.91 31.29
N LEU A 157 -8.45 5.72 32.27
CA LEU A 157 -7.80 5.33 33.53
C LEU A 157 -8.70 5.65 34.73
#